data_AF-A0A6H1JNE4-F1
#
_entry.id   AF-A0A6H1JNE4-F1
#
_cell.length_a   1.000
_cell.length_b   1.000
_cell.length_c   1.000
_cell.angle_alpha   90.00
_cell.angle_beta   90.00
_cell.angle_gamma   90.00
#
_symmetry.space_group_name_H-M   'P 1'
#
loop_
_entity.id
_entity.type
_entity.pdbx_description
1 polymer ?
#
loop_
_entity_poly.entity_id
_entity_poly.type
_entity_poly.pdbx_seq_one_letter_code
_entity_poly.pdbx_strand_id
1 'polypeptide(L)'
;MSVRQLLRLLPWPNSAGHPCYLSTDGTGLLSRLADDMEQMQLDMGSDLLDFARELLNDSKVTHHELRFLVRRLTEALSDALRVAESRGARIPAHGGDEAAEAGGRGNGTE
;
A
#
# COMPACT_ATOMS: atom_id res chain seq x y z
N MET A 1 -19.45 -15.85 -13.27
CA MET A 1 -18.42 -14.79 -13.23
C MET A 1 -17.45 -15.14 -12.12
N SER A 2 -16.21 -15.46 -12.44
CA SER A 2 -15.20 -15.76 -11.41
C SER A 2 -14.77 -14.44 -10.76
N VAL A 3 -14.99 -14.32 -9.46
CA VAL A 3 -14.59 -13.14 -8.67
C VAL A 3 -13.10 -13.28 -8.38
N ARG A 4 -12.29 -12.28 -8.72
CA ARG A 4 -10.86 -12.28 -8.36
C ARG A 4 -10.75 -12.15 -6.84
N GLN A 5 -10.52 -13.27 -6.15
CA GLN A 5 -10.18 -13.26 -4.74
C GLN A 5 -8.76 -12.68 -4.59
N LEU A 6 -8.63 -11.51 -3.97
CA LEU A 6 -7.35 -10.86 -3.70
C LEU A 6 -7.05 -10.88 -2.19
N LEU A 7 -5.80 -11.15 -1.85
CA LEU A 7 -5.29 -10.89 -0.50
C LEU A 7 -4.79 -9.45 -0.46
N ARG A 8 -5.56 -8.57 0.20
CA ARG A 8 -5.22 -7.16 0.38
C ARG A 8 -4.43 -6.97 1.67
N LEU A 9 -3.26 -6.34 1.58
CA LEU A 9 -2.56 -5.84 2.76
C LEU A 9 -3.34 -4.68 3.39
N LEU A 10 -3.65 -4.75 4.67
CA LEU A 10 -4.36 -3.68 5.38
C LEU A 10 -3.40 -2.58 5.84
N PRO A 11 -3.79 -1.29 5.85
CA PRO A 11 -2.90 -0.19 6.22
C PRO A 11 -2.57 -0.14 7.73
N TRP A 12 -3.23 -0.97 8.55
CA TRP A 12 -2.89 -1.18 9.95
C TRP A 12 -2.24 -2.56 10.19
N PRO A 13 -1.31 -2.66 11.14
CA PRO A 13 -0.80 -3.94 11.61
C PRO A 13 -1.79 -4.62 12.58
N ASN A 14 -1.48 -5.84 13.01
CA ASN A 14 -2.15 -6.44 14.17
C ASN A 14 -1.62 -5.84 15.49
N SER A 15 -2.19 -6.29 16.60
CA SER A 15 -1.76 -5.89 17.95
C SER A 15 -0.29 -6.20 18.27
N ALA A 16 0.32 -7.17 17.57
CA ALA A 16 1.73 -7.52 17.69
C ALA A 16 2.65 -6.77 16.69
N GLY A 17 2.09 -5.87 15.86
CA GLY A 17 2.84 -5.11 14.87
C GLY A 17 3.09 -5.85 13.55
N HIS A 18 2.54 -7.05 13.35
CA HIS A 18 2.73 -7.81 12.12
C HIS A 18 1.74 -7.39 11.02
N PRO A 19 2.10 -7.60 9.74
CA PRO A 19 1.19 -7.35 8.62
C PRO A 19 -0.15 -8.11 8.75
N CYS A 20 -1.24 -7.42 8.44
CA CYS A 20 -2.58 -7.99 8.34
C CYS A 20 -3.05 -8.07 6.89
N TYR A 21 -3.72 -9.17 6.53
CA TYR A 21 -4.29 -9.36 5.19
C TYR A 21 -5.79 -9.60 5.26
N LEU A 22 -6.51 -9.04 4.28
CA LEU A 22 -7.94 -9.21 4.06
C LEU A 22 -8.16 -10.00 2.77
N SER A 23 -8.88 -11.11 2.87
CA SER A 23 -9.38 -11.83 1.70
C SER A 23 -10.64 -11.14 1.20
N THR A 24 -10.59 -10.52 0.02
CA THR A 24 -11.67 -9.67 -0.50
C THR A 24 -11.69 -9.62 -2.03
N ASP A 25 -12.85 -9.28 -2.58
CA ASP A 25 -13.02 -8.88 -3.98
C ASP A 25 -12.81 -7.37 -4.21
N GLY A 26 -12.50 -6.62 -3.15
CA GLY A 26 -12.28 -5.17 -3.18
C GLY A 26 -13.49 -4.30 -2.85
N THR A 27 -14.71 -4.86 -2.70
CA THR A 27 -15.94 -4.05 -2.59
C THR A 27 -16.55 -3.97 -1.19
N GLY A 28 -16.05 -4.79 -0.24
CA GLY A 28 -16.60 -4.89 1.11
C GLY A 28 -16.33 -3.69 2.03
N LEU A 29 -17.03 -3.66 3.17
CA LEU A 29 -16.89 -2.61 4.21
C LEU A 29 -15.43 -2.44 4.67
N LEU A 30 -14.72 -3.55 4.90
CA LEU A 30 -13.32 -3.49 5.33
C LEU A 30 -12.39 -2.96 4.23
N SER A 31 -12.72 -3.16 2.96
CA SER A 31 -11.96 -2.58 1.84
C SER A 31 -12.12 -1.07 1.81
N ARG A 32 -13.34 -0.55 1.99
CA ARG A 32 -13.57 0.89 2.11
C ARG A 32 -12.90 1.51 3.33
N LEU A 33 -13.00 0.85 4.49
CA LEU A 33 -12.28 1.30 5.69
C LEU A 33 -10.77 1.34 5.46
N ALA A 34 -10.22 0.35 4.74
CA ALA A 34 -8.82 0.36 4.35
C ALA A 34 -8.50 1.51 3.39
N ASP A 35 -9.36 1.85 2.44
CA ASP A 35 -9.16 3.00 1.56
C ASP A 35 -9.17 4.32 2.35
N ASP A 36 -10.12 4.50 3.25
CA ASP A 36 -10.23 5.69 4.11
C ASP A 36 -9.00 5.85 5.01
N MET A 37 -8.51 4.76 5.60
CA MET A 37 -7.31 4.79 6.44
C MET A 37 -6.03 5.01 5.63
N GLU A 38 -5.91 4.41 4.44
CA GLU A 38 -4.79 4.71 3.52
C GLU A 38 -4.78 6.21 3.18
N GLN A 39 -5.94 6.81 2.90
CA GLN A 39 -6.03 8.24 2.60
C GLN A 39 -5.67 9.10 3.81
N MET A 40 -6.23 8.80 4.98
CA MET A 40 -5.93 9.53 6.21
C MET A 40 -4.44 9.50 6.56
N GLN A 41 -3.77 8.35 6.38
CA GLN A 41 -2.33 8.23 6.60
C GLN A 41 -1.52 9.13 5.66
N LEU A 42 -1.90 9.18 4.38
CA LEU A 42 -1.23 10.05 3.41
C LEU A 42 -1.47 11.53 3.69
N ASP A 43 -2.68 11.91 4.08
CA ASP A 43 -3.01 13.31 4.44
C ASP A 43 -2.21 13.76 5.67
N MET A 44 -2.18 12.93 6.73
CA MET A 44 -1.33 13.19 7.91
C MET A 44 0.15 13.30 7.56
N GLY A 45 0.62 12.47 6.62
CA GLY A 45 2.00 12.53 6.13
C GLY A 45 2.28 13.84 5.39
N SER A 46 1.32 14.34 4.60
CA SER A 46 1.41 15.62 3.91
C SER A 46 1.49 16.78 4.91
N ASP A 47 0.57 16.82 5.88
CA ASP A 47 0.53 17.86 6.92
C ASP A 47 1.84 17.89 7.73
N LEU A 48 2.36 16.71 8.09
CA LEU A 48 3.64 16.58 8.81
C LEU A 48 4.82 17.07 7.95
N LEU A 49 4.80 16.81 6.65
CA LEU A 49 5.86 17.26 5.75
C LEU A 49 5.88 18.79 5.63
N ASP A 50 4.71 19.43 5.60
CA ASP A 50 4.61 20.89 5.60
C ASP A 50 5.12 21.48 6.92
N PHE A 51 4.71 20.91 8.05
CA PHE A 51 5.26 21.29 9.36
C PHE A 51 6.79 21.10 9.42
N ALA A 52 7.31 20.01 8.85
CA ALA A 52 8.76 19.77 8.79
C ALA A 52 9.49 20.88 8.03
N ARG A 53 8.94 21.32 6.90
CA ARG A 53 9.52 22.41 6.09
C ARG A 53 9.54 23.72 6.85
N GLU A 54 8.47 24.04 7.57
CA GLU A 54 8.40 25.24 8.42
C GLU A 54 9.43 25.19 9.55
N LEU A 55 9.49 24.07 10.27
CA LEU A 55 10.39 23.91 11.41
C LEU A 55 11.87 23.97 11.00
N LEU A 56 12.23 23.40 9.83
CA LEU A 56 13.60 23.45 9.31
C LEU A 56 14.05 24.86 8.91
N ASN A 57 13.12 25.78 8.65
CA ASN A 57 13.43 27.18 8.38
C ASN A 57 13.56 28.02 9.66
N ASP A 58 13.19 27.49 10.83
CA ASP A 58 13.33 28.19 12.10
C ASP A 58 14.73 28.00 12.71
N SER A 59 15.52 29.08 12.68
CA SER A 59 16.85 29.16 13.31
C SER A 59 16.88 28.89 14.82
N LYS A 60 15.71 28.87 15.50
CA LYS A 60 15.58 28.65 16.94
C LYS A 60 15.20 27.20 17.30
N VAL A 61 14.99 26.33 16.31
CA VAL A 61 14.59 24.94 16.58
C VAL A 61 15.62 24.22 17.46
N THR A 62 15.12 23.52 18.46
CA THR A 62 15.94 22.76 19.39
C THR A 62 16.25 21.37 18.87
N HIS A 63 17.33 20.76 19.37
CA HIS A 63 17.68 19.37 19.09
C HIS A 63 16.58 18.37 19.48
N HIS A 64 15.78 18.70 20.52
CA HIS A 64 14.68 17.86 20.96
C HIS A 64 13.53 17.86 19.95
N GLU A 65 13.14 19.06 19.47
CA GLU A 65 12.12 19.22 18.43
C GLU A 65 12.54 18.53 17.12
N LEU A 66 13.80 18.66 16.71
CA LEU A 66 14.32 17.94 15.54
C LEU A 66 14.25 16.42 15.71
N ARG A 67 14.63 15.89 16.89
CA ARG A 67 14.54 14.45 17.16
C ARG A 67 13.10 13.94 17.14
N PHE A 68 12.18 14.72 17.70
CA PHE A 68 10.76 14.42 17.64
C PHE A 68 10.26 14.41 16.19
N LEU A 69 10.59 15.45 15.41
CA LEU A 69 10.22 15.56 14.00
C LEU A 69 10.72 14.36 13.18
N VAL A 70 12.00 14.00 13.32
CA VAL A 70 12.58 12.84 12.61
C VAL A 70 11.86 11.54 12.96
N ARG A 71 11.48 11.34 14.22
CA ARG A 71 10.69 10.16 14.62
C ARG A 71 9.34 10.13 13.92
N ARG A 72 8.61 11.25 13.92
CA ARG A 72 7.30 11.36 13.25
C ARG A 72 7.43 11.16 11.74
N LEU A 73 8.46 11.70 11.11
CA LEU A 73 8.73 11.51 9.68
C LEU A 73 9.02 10.05 9.35
N THR A 74 9.74 9.34 10.23
CA THR A 74 10.01 7.90 10.07
C THR A 74 8.73 7.06 10.14
N GLU A 75 7.83 7.41 11.07
CA GLU A 75 6.51 6.78 11.21
C GLU A 75 5.66 7.02 9.95
N ALA A 76 5.54 8.28 9.50
CA ALA A 76 4.79 8.64 8.30
C ALA A 76 5.35 8.01 7.01
N LEU A 77 6.68 7.91 6.88
CA LEU A 77 7.30 7.22 5.74
C LEU A 77 7.00 5.72 5.74
N SER A 78 6.99 5.09 6.91
CA SER A 78 6.64 3.67 7.06
C SER A 78 5.19 3.43 6.63
N ASP A 79 4.27 4.31 7.04
CA ASP A 79 2.87 4.27 6.62
C ASP A 79 2.74 4.45 5.09
N ALA A 80 3.41 5.46 4.51
CA ALA A 80 3.37 5.72 3.07
C ALA A 80 3.88 4.53 2.24
N LEU A 81 4.98 3.89 2.67
CA LEU A 81 5.51 2.69 2.02
C LEU A 81 4.52 1.52 2.09
N ARG A 82 3.84 1.33 3.23
CA ARG A 82 2.82 0.30 3.38
C ARG A 82 1.61 0.55 2.49
N VAL A 83 1.16 1.80 2.37
CA VAL A 83 0.08 2.19 1.46
C VAL A 83 0.49 1.92 0.01
N ALA A 84 1.72 2.27 -0.37
CA ALA A 84 2.24 2.03 -1.71
C ALA A 84 2.31 0.53 -2.05
N GLU A 85 2.80 -0.30 -1.13
CA GLU A 85 2.83 -1.77 -1.29
C GLU A 85 1.41 -2.33 -1.44
N SER A 86 0.49 -1.92 -0.56
CA SER A 86 -0.89 -2.37 -0.58
C SER A 86 -1.59 -2.01 -1.90
N ARG A 87 -1.42 -0.77 -2.39
CA ARG A 87 -1.99 -0.32 -3.66
C ARG A 87 -1.34 -1.02 -4.85
N GLY A 88 -0.02 -1.17 -4.84
CA GLY A 88 0.74 -1.84 -5.90
C GLY A 88 0.31 -3.28 -6.10
N ALA A 89 0.09 -4.04 -5.01
CA ALA A 89 -0.38 -5.42 -5.06
C ALA A 89 -1.79 -5.58 -5.68
N ARG A 90 -2.58 -4.50 -5.76
CA ARG A 90 -3.93 -4.51 -6.35
C ARG A 90 -3.93 -4.16 -7.85
N ILE A 91 -2.80 -3.71 -8.40
CA ILE A 91 -2.69 -3.41 -9.83
C ILE A 91 -2.56 -4.74 -10.59
N PRO A 92 -3.47 -5.06 -11.53
CA PRO A 92 -3.32 -6.27 -12.34
C PRO A 92 -2.02 -6.24 -13.14
N ALA A 93 -1.28 -7.36 -13.13
CA ALA A 93 -0.20 -7.54 -14.10
C ALA A 93 -0.81 -7.36 -15.51
N HIS A 94 -0.21 -6.50 -16.34
CA HIS A 94 -0.65 -6.33 -17.72
C HIS A 94 -0.58 -7.70 -18.40
N GLY A 95 -1.72 -8.18 -18.92
CA GLY A 95 -1.86 -9.52 -19.47
C GLY A 95 -0.86 -9.78 -20.57
N GLY A 96 0.11 -10.63 -20.28
CA GLY A 96 1.06 -11.19 -21.24
C GLY A 96 1.19 -12.68 -20.98
N ASP A 97 0.07 -13.41 -21.06
CA ASP A 97 0.04 -14.88 -21.08
C ASP A 97 -1.30 -15.40 -21.65
N GLU A 98 -1.75 -14.83 -22.77
CA GLU A 98 -2.74 -15.46 -23.64
C GLU A 98 -2.18 -15.59 -25.06
N ALA A 99 -1.15 -16.43 -25.26
CA ALA A 99 -0.75 -16.90 -26.61
C ALA A 99 0.24 -18.09 -26.57
N ALA A 100 -0.15 -19.22 -25.97
CA ALA A 100 0.35 -20.56 -26.32
C ALA A 100 -0.54 -21.54 -25.55
N GLU A 101 -1.58 -22.11 -26.13
CA GLU A 101 -1.51 -23.43 -26.75
C GLU A 101 -2.73 -23.59 -27.69
N ALA A 102 -2.56 -23.13 -28.94
CA ALA A 102 -3.40 -23.56 -30.06
C ALA A 102 -2.47 -24.09 -31.14
N GLY A 103 -2.19 -25.40 -31.15
CA GLY A 103 -1.27 -25.95 -32.14
C GLY A 103 -0.89 -27.42 -32.08
N GLY A 104 -1.79 -28.33 -31.68
CA GLY A 104 -1.55 -29.78 -31.72
C GLY A 104 -2.43 -30.51 -32.73
N ARG A 105 -2.38 -30.11 -34.01
CA ARG A 105 -3.05 -30.82 -35.13
C ARG A 105 -2.38 -32.18 -35.32
N GLY A 106 -3.19 -33.23 -35.42
CA GLY A 106 -2.76 -34.62 -35.30
C GLY A 106 -1.78 -35.16 -36.35
N ASN A 107 -1.32 -36.37 -36.08
CA ASN A 107 -0.84 -37.27 -37.12
C ASN A 107 -1.43 -38.67 -36.88
N GLY A 108 -2.15 -39.17 -37.87
CA GLY A 108 -2.46 -40.59 -37.99
C GLY A 108 -1.40 -41.23 -38.89
N THR A 109 -0.74 -42.25 -38.36
CA THR A 109 0.06 -43.31 -39.00
C THR A 109 0.45 -44.21 -37.81
N GLU A 110 0.14 -45.50 -37.68
CA GLU A 110 -0.32 -46.59 -38.55
C GLU A 110 -1.22 -47.53 -37.71
#